data_AF-A0AAN7CK06-F1
#
_entry.id   AF-A0AAN7CK06-F1
#
_cell.length_a   1.000
_cell.length_b   1.000
_cell.length_c   1.000
_cell.angle_alpha   90.00
_cell.angle_beta   90.00
_cell.angle_gamma   90.00
#
_symmetry.space_group_name_H-M   'P 1'
#
loop_
_entity.id
_entity.type
_entity.pdbx_description
1 polymer ?
#
loop_
_entity_poly.entity_id
_entity_poly.type
_entity_poly.pdbx_seq_one_letter_code
_entity_poly.pdbx_strand_id
1 'polypeptide(L)'
;MTADAVTLVKTRGATIVTPDCQTTRELYGRTPDPIWPLVDLGACGAPYNPPDRVACHVTSTMGSVARHVDAAVKDEYVNVGEFPGTSGICQGVITDPREPIGDCPAWTSGKPWLRSYNTV
;
A
#
# COMPACT_ATOMS: atom_id res chain seq x y z
N MET A 1 -13.82 -10.11 -12.18
CA MET A 1 -14.40 -10.42 -10.85
C MET A 1 -13.81 -9.44 -9.86
N THR A 2 -14.58 -8.42 -9.46
CA THR A 2 -14.29 -7.67 -8.24
C THR A 2 -14.74 -8.56 -7.10
N ALA A 3 -13.81 -9.27 -6.47
CA ALA A 3 -14.11 -9.99 -5.25
C ALA A 3 -14.38 -8.95 -4.15
N ASP A 4 -15.47 -9.12 -3.39
CA ASP A 4 -15.71 -8.34 -2.18
C ASP A 4 -14.53 -8.59 -1.23
N ALA A 5 -13.66 -7.59 -1.08
CA ALA A 5 -12.47 -7.67 -0.25
C ALA A 5 -12.73 -6.97 1.08
N VAL A 6 -12.27 -7.56 2.18
CA VAL A 6 -12.34 -6.96 3.52
C VAL A 6 -11.08 -6.13 3.75
N THR A 7 -11.24 -4.95 4.37
CA THR A 7 -10.11 -4.14 4.86
C THR A 7 -10.24 -3.89 6.36
N LEU A 8 -9.16 -4.15 7.09
CA LEU A 8 -8.98 -3.72 8.47
C LEU A 8 -8.46 -2.28 8.48
N VAL A 9 -9.26 -1.36 9.01
CA VAL A 9 -8.83 0.02 9.22
C VAL A 9 -8.03 0.12 10.51
N LYS A 10 -6.72 0.37 10.41
CA LYS A 10 -5.78 0.32 11.54
C LYS A 10 -5.13 1.68 11.78
N THR A 11 -5.69 2.46 12.71
CA THR A 11 -5.21 3.83 13.04
C THR A 11 -3.75 3.91 13.49
N ARG A 12 -3.23 2.84 14.10
CA ARG A 12 -1.81 2.72 14.49
C ARG A 12 -0.93 2.08 13.42
N GLY A 13 -1.48 1.69 12.27
CA GLY A 13 -0.72 1.11 11.16
C GLY A 13 0.09 2.18 10.43
N ALA A 14 1.36 1.91 10.14
CA ALA A 14 2.24 2.85 9.42
C ALA A 14 2.15 2.70 7.89
N THR A 15 1.67 1.57 7.40
CA THR A 15 1.67 1.17 5.98
C THR A 15 0.28 0.72 5.52
N ILE A 16 0.16 0.43 4.23
CA ILE A 16 -0.96 -0.33 3.67
C ILE A 16 -0.46 -1.75 3.42
N VAL A 17 -1.14 -2.73 4.00
CA VAL A 17 -0.77 -4.15 3.84
C VAL A 17 -1.74 -4.78 2.86
N THR A 18 -1.20 -5.44 1.85
CA THR A 18 -1.98 -6.21 0.86
C THR A 18 -2.44 -7.55 1.45
N PRO A 19 -3.45 -8.21 0.85
CA PRO A 19 -3.93 -9.50 1.32
C PRO A 19 -2.91 -10.64 1.12
N ASP A 20 -2.04 -10.52 0.13
CA ASP A 20 -1.06 -11.52 -0.29
C ASP A 20 0.10 -10.85 -1.05
N CYS A 21 1.26 -11.53 -1.12
CA CYS A 21 2.44 -11.00 -1.81
C CYS A 21 2.24 -10.86 -3.33
N GLN A 22 1.33 -11.63 -3.95
CA GLN A 22 1.06 -11.51 -5.37
C GLN A 22 0.37 -10.18 -5.66
N THR A 23 -0.61 -9.78 -4.84
CA THR A 23 -1.27 -8.48 -4.92
C THR A 23 -0.27 -7.33 -4.81
N THR A 24 0.71 -7.40 -3.89
CA THR A 24 1.78 -6.40 -3.79
C THR A 24 2.61 -6.32 -5.05
N ARG A 25 3.02 -7.47 -5.59
CA ARG A 25 3.83 -7.55 -6.82
C ARG A 25 3.05 -7.04 -8.02
N GLU A 26 1.76 -7.32 -8.12
CA GLU A 26 0.91 -6.82 -9.19
C GLU A 26 0.73 -5.30 -9.12
N LEU A 27 0.56 -4.75 -7.92
CA LEU A 27 0.46 -3.30 -7.73
C LEU A 27 1.76 -2.61 -8.12
N TYR A 28 2.89 -3.11 -7.64
CA TYR A 28 4.20 -2.54 -7.93
C TYR A 28 4.70 -2.85 -9.35
N GLY A 29 4.27 -3.95 -9.95
CA GLY A 29 4.57 -4.29 -11.35
C GLY A 29 3.86 -3.39 -12.36
N ARG A 30 2.90 -2.56 -11.92
CA ARG A 30 2.27 -1.51 -12.73
C ARG A 30 3.06 -0.19 -12.72
N THR A 31 4.07 -0.09 -11.87
CA THR A 31 4.93 1.09 -11.78
C THR A 31 6.02 1.02 -12.86
N PRO A 32 6.37 2.14 -13.52
CA PRO A 32 7.40 2.15 -14.56
C PRO A 32 8.79 1.75 -14.06
N ASP A 33 9.08 1.99 -12.77
CA ASP A 33 10.33 1.61 -12.15
C ASP A 33 10.16 0.29 -11.38
N PRO A 34 11.09 -0.67 -11.53
CA PRO A 34 10.99 -1.94 -10.85
C PRO A 34 11.11 -1.71 -9.34
N ILE A 35 10.11 -2.19 -8.61
CA ILE A 35 10.06 -2.15 -7.16
C ILE A 35 10.37 -3.56 -6.63
N TRP A 36 11.29 -3.61 -5.68
CA TRP A 36 11.89 -4.84 -5.18
C TRP A 36 11.58 -5.00 -3.70
N PRO A 37 11.42 -6.24 -3.19
CA PRO A 37 11.47 -6.49 -1.76
C PRO A 37 12.81 -5.99 -1.20
N LEU A 38 12.77 -5.16 -0.17
CA LEU A 38 13.96 -4.61 0.48
C LEU A 38 14.49 -5.51 1.58
N VAL A 39 13.59 -6.19 2.29
CA VAL A 39 13.88 -7.06 3.43
C VAL A 39 12.79 -8.12 3.55
N ASP A 40 13.09 -9.21 4.27
CA ASP A 40 12.13 -10.27 4.63
C ASP A 40 10.94 -9.79 5.47
N LEU A 41 10.94 -8.51 5.86
CA LEU A 41 9.88 -7.88 6.64
C LEU A 41 8.72 -7.31 5.80
N GLY A 42 8.69 -7.64 4.49
CA GLY A 42 7.62 -7.26 3.57
C GLY A 42 7.69 -5.83 3.03
N ALA A 43 8.78 -5.11 3.31
CA ALA A 43 9.00 -3.78 2.76
C ALA A 43 9.41 -3.88 1.29
N CYS A 44 8.86 -3.00 0.46
CA CYS A 44 9.22 -2.90 -0.96
C CYS A 44 9.74 -1.48 -1.25
N GLY A 45 10.62 -1.35 -2.24
CA GLY A 45 11.18 -0.05 -2.59
C GLY A 45 11.71 0.03 -4.02
N ALA A 46 11.97 1.27 -4.43
CA ALA A 46 12.48 1.64 -5.74
C ALA A 46 13.65 2.62 -5.62
N PRO A 47 14.48 2.77 -6.66
CA PRO A 47 15.51 3.80 -6.71
C PRO A 47 14.96 5.20 -6.40
N TYR A 48 15.73 5.98 -5.65
CA TYR A 48 15.43 7.36 -5.24
C TYR A 48 15.53 8.29 -6.46
N ASN A 49 14.50 8.31 -7.31
CA ASN A 49 14.47 9.19 -8.48
C ASN A 49 13.03 9.51 -8.88
N PRO A 50 12.72 10.80 -9.09
CA PRO A 50 12.01 11.65 -8.10
C PRO A 50 10.84 10.96 -7.36
N PRO A 51 10.53 11.39 -6.13
CA PRO A 51 9.56 10.74 -5.22
C PRO A 51 8.18 10.47 -5.83
N ASP A 52 7.80 11.23 -6.86
CA ASP A 52 6.54 11.12 -7.60
C ASP A 52 6.44 9.85 -8.46
N ARG A 53 7.54 9.12 -8.72
CA ARG A 53 7.53 7.92 -9.55
C ARG A 53 7.26 6.62 -8.82
N VAL A 54 7.45 6.60 -7.49
CA VAL A 54 7.06 5.46 -6.63
C VAL A 54 5.55 5.48 -6.36
N ALA A 55 4.83 6.51 -6.82
CA ALA A 55 3.39 6.65 -6.66
C ALA A 55 2.64 5.56 -7.45
N CYS A 56 2.40 4.41 -6.82
CA CYS A 56 1.26 3.60 -7.17
C CYS A 56 0.01 4.37 -6.75
N HIS A 57 -0.74 4.91 -7.72
CA HIS A 57 -2.07 5.43 -7.43
C HIS A 57 -2.97 4.26 -7.01
N VAL A 58 -3.11 4.06 -5.70
CA VAL A 58 -4.00 3.04 -5.14
C VAL A 58 -5.32 3.69 -4.79
N THR A 59 -6.33 3.35 -5.58
CA THR A 59 -7.72 3.70 -5.33
C THR A 59 -8.47 2.46 -4.86
N SER A 60 -9.10 2.57 -3.70
CA SER A 60 -10.01 1.55 -3.17
C SER A 60 -11.44 2.06 -3.26
N THR A 61 -12.31 1.31 -3.94
CA THR A 61 -13.74 1.60 -3.93
C THR A 61 -14.36 1.01 -2.67
N MET A 62 -14.97 1.85 -1.83
CA MET A 62 -15.60 1.44 -0.57
C MET A 62 -17.09 1.69 -0.58
N GLY A 63 -17.87 0.71 -0.16
CA GLY A 63 -19.33 0.80 -0.03
C GLY A 63 -20.05 -0.26 -0.87
N SER A 64 -21.32 0.01 -1.14
CA SER A 64 -22.17 -0.86 -1.95
C SER A 64 -22.15 -0.43 -3.42
N VAL A 65 -22.59 -1.30 -4.32
CA VAL A 65 -22.76 -0.97 -5.75
C VAL A 65 -23.59 0.31 -5.94
N ALA A 66 -24.65 0.49 -5.16
CA ALA A 66 -25.54 1.65 -5.26
C ALA A 66 -25.01 2.93 -4.59
N ARG A 67 -24.09 2.80 -3.62
CA ARG A 67 -23.48 3.91 -2.88
C ARG A 67 -22.07 3.52 -2.47
N HIS A 68 -21.09 4.08 -3.16
CA HIS A 68 -19.67 3.88 -2.90
C HIS A 68 -18.91 5.20 -2.98
N VAL A 69 -17.69 5.17 -2.46
CA VAL A 69 -16.70 6.24 -2.58
C VAL A 69 -15.40 5.64 -3.11
N ASP A 70 -14.75 6.34 -4.02
CA ASP A 70 -13.40 6.01 -4.45
C ASP A 70 -12.39 6.70 -3.51
N ALA A 71 -11.72 5.88 -2.71
CA ALA A 71 -10.76 6.32 -1.72
C ALA A 71 -9.34 6.09 -2.23
N ALA A 72 -8.71 7.15 -2.74
CA ALA A 72 -7.33 7.15 -3.20
C ALA A 72 -6.36 7.55 -2.09
N VAL A 73 -5.20 6.89 -2.05
CA VAL A 73 -4.07 7.35 -1.24
C VAL A 73 -3.43 8.54 -1.97
N LYS A 74 -3.27 9.68 -1.30
CA LYS A 74 -2.54 10.81 -1.89
C LYS A 74 -1.09 10.44 -2.15
N ASP A 75 -0.56 10.85 -3.30
CA ASP A 75 0.79 10.49 -3.75
C ASP A 75 1.89 10.88 -2.74
N GLU A 76 1.70 12.02 -2.06
CA GLU A 76 2.57 12.52 -0.99
C GLU A 76 2.71 11.55 0.21
N TYR A 77 1.81 10.56 0.34
CA TYR A 77 1.85 9.54 1.39
C TYR A 77 2.28 8.16 0.87
N VAL A 78 2.57 8.01 -0.43
CA VAL A 78 2.98 6.72 -1.02
C VAL A 78 4.47 6.45 -0.82
N ASN A 79 5.29 7.50 -0.74
CA ASN A 79 6.72 7.41 -0.48
C ASN A 79 7.00 7.63 1.02
N VAL A 80 7.66 6.67 1.67
CA VAL A 80 8.03 6.72 3.10
C VAL A 80 9.42 7.34 3.32
N GLY A 81 10.15 7.65 2.24
CA GLY A 81 11.49 8.18 2.25
C GLY A 81 12.56 7.10 2.06
N GLU A 82 13.82 7.48 2.25
CA GLU A 82 14.97 6.59 2.07
C GLU A 82 14.93 5.42 3.07
N PHE A 83 15.15 4.22 2.57
CA PHE A 83 15.16 3.02 3.39
C PHE A 83 16.39 3.00 4.31
N PRO A 84 16.23 2.77 5.62
CA PRO A 84 17.35 2.82 6.56
C PRO A 84 18.48 1.86 6.16
N GLY A 85 19.69 2.41 6.01
CA GLY A 85 20.89 1.63 5.68
C GLY A 85 21.11 1.37 4.20
N THR A 86 20.19 1.80 3.31
CA THR A 86 20.35 1.61 1.86
C THR A 86 20.23 2.95 1.14
N SER A 87 21.38 3.51 0.76
CA SER A 87 21.37 4.82 0.11
C SER A 87 20.77 4.76 -1.28
N GLY A 88 19.93 5.75 -1.62
CA GLY A 88 19.34 5.87 -2.95
C GLY A 88 18.20 4.90 -3.22
N ILE A 89 17.58 4.32 -2.19
CA ILE A 89 16.36 3.50 -2.32
C ILE A 89 15.26 4.07 -1.43
N CYS A 90 14.13 4.43 -2.03
CA CYS A 90 12.91 4.82 -1.32
C CYS A 90 12.11 3.58 -0.93
N GLN A 91 11.56 3.56 0.28
CA GLN A 91 10.54 2.60 0.67
C GLN A 91 9.15 3.09 0.26
N GLY A 92 8.39 2.20 -0.39
CA GLY A 92 6.98 2.40 -0.68
C GLY A 92 6.09 2.08 0.52
N VAL A 93 4.91 2.69 0.55
CA VAL A 93 3.97 2.55 1.66
C VAL A 93 3.17 1.23 1.66
N ILE A 94 3.15 0.55 0.52
CA ILE A 94 2.46 -0.73 0.35
C ILE A 94 3.45 -1.85 0.67
N THR A 95 3.04 -2.76 1.55
CA THR A 95 3.91 -3.83 2.03
C THR A 95 3.23 -5.19 1.89
N ASP A 96 4.03 -6.23 1.70
CA ASP A 96 3.57 -7.61 1.78
C ASP A 96 2.96 -7.91 3.15
N PRO A 97 1.98 -8.82 3.23
CA PRO A 97 1.48 -9.31 4.51
C PRO A 97 2.59 -10.06 5.24
N ARG A 98 2.77 -9.72 6.52
CA ARG A 98 3.70 -10.43 7.41
C ARG A 98 3.10 -11.72 7.93
N GLU A 99 1.83 -11.68 8.29
CA GLU A 99 1.02 -12.79 8.76
C GLU A 99 -0.42 -12.54 8.30
N PRO A 100 -1.16 -13.56 7.84
CA PRO A 100 -2.55 -13.38 7.46
C PRO A 100 -3.38 -12.99 8.69
N ILE A 101 -4.42 -12.17 8.50
CA ILE A 101 -5.35 -11.81 9.57
C ILE A 101 -6.28 -13.00 9.79
N GLY A 102 -5.83 -13.99 10.57
CA GLY A 102 -6.48 -15.30 10.63
C GLY A 102 -6.41 -16.02 9.28
N ASP A 103 -7.48 -16.70 8.87
CA ASP A 103 -7.58 -17.35 7.55
C ASP A 103 -8.11 -16.40 6.44
N CYS A 104 -8.30 -15.12 6.75
CA CYS A 104 -8.86 -14.16 5.81
C CYS A 104 -7.75 -13.32 5.15
N PRO A 105 -7.51 -13.46 3.84
CA PRO A 105 -6.72 -12.49 3.10
C PRO A 105 -7.50 -11.15 3.11
N ALA A 106 -7.00 -10.20 3.90
CA ALA A 106 -7.62 -8.90 4.09
C ALA A 106 -6.58 -7.80 3.95
N TRP A 107 -7.02 -6.67 3.39
CA TRP A 107 -6.23 -5.46 3.38
C TRP A 107 -6.06 -4.92 4.80
N THR A 108 -4.94 -4.27 5.09
CA THR A 108 -4.85 -3.38 6.26
C THR A 108 -4.58 -1.97 5.80
N SER A 109 -5.53 -1.07 6.03
CA SER A 109 -5.38 0.35 5.68
C SER A 109 -4.90 1.14 6.89
N GLY A 110 -3.63 1.55 6.87
CA GLY A 110 -3.01 2.36 7.93
C GLY A 110 -3.13 3.87 7.74
N LYS A 111 -2.29 4.61 8.48
CA LYS A 111 -2.15 6.08 8.44
C LYS A 111 -2.06 6.69 7.04
N PRO A 112 -1.37 6.12 6.05
CA PRO A 112 -1.27 6.69 4.70
C PRO A 112 -2.63 6.88 4.03
N TRP A 113 -3.53 5.90 4.21
CA TRP A 113 -4.90 5.99 3.74
C TRP A 113 -5.73 6.92 4.63
N LEU A 114 -5.60 6.78 5.95
CA LEU A 114 -6.35 7.56 6.95
C LEU A 114 -6.02 9.06 6.97
N ARG A 115 -4.83 9.49 6.55
CA ARG A 115 -4.50 10.91 6.43
C ARG A 115 -5.19 11.58 5.24
N SER A 116 -5.64 10.78 4.27
CA SER A 116 -6.36 11.28 3.11
C SER A 116 -7.83 11.58 3.42
N TYR A 117 -8.37 11.04 4.52
CA TYR A 117 -9.80 11.08 4.85
C TYR A 117 -10.06 11.29 6.34
N ASN A 118 -11.04 12.12 6.69
CA ASN A 118 -11.57 12.08 8.05
C ASN A 118 -12.34 10.77 8.25
N THR A 119 -12.03 10.02 9.31
CA THR A 119 -12.64 8.70 9.59
C THR A 119 -13.43 8.76 10.89
N VAL A 120 -14.65 8.21 10.86
CA VAL A 120 -15.62 8.21 11.97
C VAL A 120 -15.98 6.80 12.40
#